data_AF-A0A538F9K2-F1
#
_entry.id   AF-A0A538F9K2-F1
#
_cell.length_a   1.000
_cell.length_b   1.000
_cell.length_c   1.000
_cell.angle_alpha   90.00
_cell.angle_beta   90.00
_cell.angle_gamma   90.00
#
_symmetry.space_group_name_H-M   'P 1'
#
loop_
_entity.id
_entity.type
_entity.pdbx_description
1 polymer ?
#
loop_
_entity_poly.entity_id
_entity_poly.type
_entity_poly.pdbx_seq_one_letter_code
_entity_poly.pdbx_strand_id
1 'polypeptide(L)'
;MRCGLRDSRGVLVLVRDSLDHCVKCTICESFCPYSQATPLFPGPKYVGPQAERFRRTGSSPDISVDYCSGCGICTQVCPHGVKIA
;
A
#
# COMPACT_ATOMS: atom_id res chain seq x y z
N MET A 1 -15.94 15.32 -0.50
CA MET A 1 -15.87 14.02 -1.18
C MET A 1 -14.94 13.12 -0.37
N ARG A 2 -15.47 12.26 0.52
CA ARG A 2 -14.65 11.35 1.33
C ARG A 2 -14.45 10.07 0.54
N CYS A 3 -13.23 9.85 0.04
CA CYS A 3 -12.84 8.63 -0.66
C CYS A 3 -12.66 7.49 0.36
N GLY A 4 -13.75 6.97 0.90
CA GLY A 4 -13.75 5.85 1.84
C GLY A 4 -14.16 4.56 1.13
N LEU A 5 -13.34 3.51 1.25
CA LEU A 5 -13.70 2.16 0.83
C LEU A 5 -14.41 1.47 2.00
N ARG A 6 -15.60 0.91 1.75
CA ARG A 6 -16.28 0.05 2.75
C ARG A 6 -15.48 -1.25 2.85
N ASP A 7 -15.01 -1.58 4.05
CA ASP A 7 -14.43 -2.90 4.31
C ASP A 7 -15.54 -3.98 4.22
N SER A 8 -15.17 -5.27 4.21
CA SER A 8 -16.10 -6.42 4.15
C SER A 8 -17.16 -6.45 5.27
N ARG A 9 -17.00 -5.60 6.29
CA ARG A 9 -17.92 -5.41 7.43
C ARG A 9 -18.79 -4.15 7.33
N GLY A 10 -18.76 -3.42 6.21
CA GLY A 10 -19.56 -2.21 5.99
C GLY A 10 -19.08 -0.95 6.73
N VAL A 11 -17.94 -1.03 7.44
CA VAL A 11 -17.33 0.10 8.14
C VAL A 11 -16.63 1.02 7.14
N LEU A 12 -16.87 2.34 7.27
CA LEU A 12 -16.14 3.37 6.55
C LEU A 12 -14.74 3.51 7.17
N VAL A 13 -13.76 2.79 6.63
CA VAL A 13 -12.35 2.94 7.02
C VAL A 13 -11.72 3.93 6.06
N LEU A 14 -11.09 5.00 6.58
CA LEU A 14 -10.24 5.81 5.71
C LEU A 14 -9.07 4.92 5.31
N VAL A 15 -8.74 4.85 4.01
CA VAL A 15 -7.68 3.97 3.48
C VAL A 15 -6.39 4.11 4.29
N ARG A 16 -6.09 5.35 4.74
CA ARG A 16 -4.98 5.69 5.62
C ARG A 16 -4.97 4.94 6.96
N ASP A 17 -6.12 4.76 7.61
CA ASP A 17 -6.21 4.09 8.92
C ASP A 17 -5.78 2.62 8.83
N SER A 18 -6.03 1.97 7.69
CA SER A 18 -5.62 0.58 7.47
C SER A 18 -4.10 0.42 7.40
N LEU A 19 -3.35 1.49 7.11
CA LEU A 19 -1.89 1.46 6.94
C LEU A 19 -1.16 1.26 8.27
N ASP A 20 -1.79 1.64 9.39
CA ASP A 20 -1.24 1.45 10.73
C ASP A 20 -1.28 -0.02 11.18
N HIS A 21 -2.06 -0.88 10.52
CA HIS A 21 -2.04 -2.33 10.78
C HIS A 21 -0.79 -3.03 10.19
N CYS A 22 0.06 -2.30 9.44
CA CYS A 22 1.25 -2.88 8.84
C CYS A 22 2.32 -3.24 9.89
N VAL A 23 2.48 -4.54 10.16
CA VAL A 23 3.53 -5.09 11.04
C VAL A 23 4.84 -5.45 10.32
N LYS A 24 5.01 -5.01 9.07
CA LYS A 24 6.21 -5.24 8.23
C LYS A 24 6.56 -6.71 7.93
N CYS A 25 5.58 -7.61 7.87
CA CYS A 25 5.76 -9.05 7.61
C CYS A 25 6.25 -9.47 6.19
N THR A 26 6.59 -8.52 5.31
CA THR A 26 7.11 -8.74 3.92
C THR A 26 6.23 -9.52 2.93
N ILE A 27 5.07 -10.07 3.33
CA ILE A 27 4.22 -10.89 2.42
C ILE A 27 3.84 -10.14 1.14
N CYS A 28 3.40 -8.89 1.25
CA CYS A 28 3.02 -8.09 0.08
C CYS A 28 4.17 -7.86 -0.92
N GLU A 29 5.42 -7.86 -0.46
CA GLU A 29 6.61 -7.75 -1.33
C GLU A 29 6.86 -9.07 -2.04
N SER A 30 6.76 -10.21 -1.34
CA SER A 30 6.95 -11.54 -1.94
C SER A 30 6.00 -11.85 -3.09
N PHE A 31 4.76 -11.32 -3.03
CA PHE A 31 3.76 -11.50 -4.09
C PHE A 31 3.75 -10.38 -5.13
N CYS A 32 4.56 -9.33 -4.98
CA CYS A 32 4.54 -8.21 -5.91
C CYS A 32 5.41 -8.51 -7.14
N PRO A 33 4.83 -8.59 -8.36
CA PRO A 33 5.59 -8.93 -9.56
C PRO A 33 6.61 -7.85 -9.94
N TYR A 34 6.31 -6.57 -9.66
CA TYR A 34 7.19 -5.46 -10.02
C TYR A 34 8.41 -5.33 -9.10
N SER A 35 8.26 -5.68 -7.82
CA SER A 35 9.38 -5.61 -6.86
C SER A 35 10.47 -6.64 -7.17
N GLN A 36 10.11 -7.73 -7.84
CA GLN A 36 11.06 -8.72 -8.33
C GLN A 36 11.61 -8.39 -9.72
N ALA A 37 10.85 -7.62 -10.52
CA ALA A 37 11.22 -7.30 -11.89
C ALA A 37 12.24 -6.16 -12.01
N THR A 38 12.25 -5.20 -11.08
CA THR A 38 13.14 -4.04 -11.16
C THR A 38 13.62 -3.56 -9.79
N PRO A 39 14.91 -3.23 -9.63
CA PRO A 39 15.43 -2.64 -8.39
C PRO A 39 14.98 -1.19 -8.19
N LEU A 40 14.41 -0.54 -9.22
CA LEU A 40 13.88 0.82 -9.13
C LEU A 40 12.59 0.89 -8.32
N PHE A 41 11.94 -0.25 -8.09
CA PHE A 41 10.75 -0.36 -7.27
C PHE A 41 11.08 -1.10 -5.97
N PRO A 42 11.27 -0.40 -4.84
CA PRO A 42 11.62 -1.01 -3.56
C PRO A 42 10.50 -1.87 -2.97
N GLY A 43 9.29 -1.80 -3.55
CA GLY A 43 8.18 -2.68 -3.22
C GLY A 43 6.99 -1.96 -2.57
N PRO A 44 5.82 -2.63 -2.54
CA PRO A 44 4.56 -2.05 -2.11
C PRO A 44 4.56 -1.63 -0.63
N LYS A 45 5.37 -2.27 0.22
CA LYS A 45 5.51 -1.90 1.63
C LYS A 45 6.17 -0.52 1.80
N TYR A 46 7.23 -0.29 1.05
CA TYR A 46 8.00 0.95 1.11
C TYR A 46 7.17 2.11 0.54
N VAL A 47 6.68 1.97 -0.70
CA VAL A 47 5.93 3.05 -1.38
C VAL A 47 4.52 3.29 -0.83
N GLY A 48 3.96 2.32 -0.10
CA GLY A 48 2.63 2.39 0.50
C GLY A 48 2.67 2.82 1.97
N PRO A 49 2.47 1.89 2.94
CA PRO A 49 2.29 2.23 4.35
C PRO A 49 3.49 2.94 4.99
N GLN A 50 4.72 2.68 4.53
CA GLN A 50 5.89 3.38 5.06
C GLN A 50 6.01 4.81 4.52
N ALA A 51 5.90 5.00 3.20
CA ALA A 51 5.96 6.32 2.57
C ALA A 51 4.77 7.22 2.93
N GLU A 52 3.60 6.66 3.25
CA GLU A 52 2.43 7.45 3.66
C GLU A 52 2.74 8.36 4.85
N ARG A 53 3.55 7.89 5.81
CA ARG A 53 3.95 8.66 7.00
C ARG A 53 4.72 9.94 6.66
N PHE A 54 5.31 9.99 5.46
CA PHE A 54 6.07 11.13 4.97
C PHE A 54 5.28 11.97 3.96
N ARG A 55 4.04 11.59 3.61
CA ARG A 55 3.18 12.39 2.72
C ARG A 55 2.65 13.62 3.46
N ARG A 56 3.16 14.81 3.10
CA ARG A 56 2.69 16.09 3.67
C ARG A 56 1.57 16.78 2.89
N THR A 57 1.53 16.61 1.56
CA THR A 57 0.63 17.39 0.68
C THR A 57 -0.01 16.54 -0.42
N GLY A 58 -0.18 15.24 -0.18
CA GLY A 58 -0.79 14.31 -1.15
C GLY A 58 0.13 13.81 -2.26
N SER A 59 1.27 14.46 -2.48
CA SER A 59 2.36 13.93 -3.32
C SER A 59 3.10 12.80 -2.60
N SER A 60 3.44 11.74 -3.33
CA SER A 60 4.40 10.76 -2.84
C SER A 60 5.76 11.42 -2.62
N PRO A 61 6.44 11.13 -1.51
CA PRO A 61 7.81 11.57 -1.31
C PRO A 61 8.80 10.83 -2.22
N ASP A 62 8.36 9.74 -2.85
CA ASP A 62 9.21 8.81 -3.58
C ASP A 62 8.63 8.56 -4.99
N ILE A 63 9.48 8.74 -6.01
CA ILE A 63 9.11 8.56 -7.42
C ILE A 63 8.89 7.09 -7.77
N SER A 64 9.41 6.17 -6.95
CA SER A 64 9.28 4.75 -7.26
C SER A 64 7.82 4.27 -7.20
N VAL A 65 6.92 5.05 -6.59
CA VAL A 65 5.47 4.79 -6.64
C VAL A 65 4.94 4.73 -8.07
N ASP A 66 5.58 5.43 -9.02
CA ASP A 66 5.17 5.45 -10.43
C ASP A 66 5.43 4.12 -11.13
N TYR A 67 6.32 3.28 -10.59
CA TYR A 67 6.50 1.89 -11.06
C TYR A 67 5.40 0.95 -10.54
N CYS A 68 4.52 1.39 -9.65
CA CYS A 68 3.40 0.57 -9.19
C CYS A 68 2.37 0.39 -10.32
N SER A 69 2.13 -0.85 -10.72
CA SER A 69 1.11 -1.17 -11.74
C SER A 69 -0.33 -1.06 -11.25
N GLY A 70 -0.56 -0.80 -9.96
CA GLY A 70 -1.91 -0.77 -9.38
C GLY A 70 -2.62 -2.13 -9.36
N CYS A 71 -1.89 -3.25 -9.49
CA CYS A 71 -2.49 -4.59 -9.60
C CYS A 71 -3.30 -5.07 -8.38
N GLY A 72 -3.15 -4.44 -7.20
CA GLY A 72 -3.96 -4.74 -6.01
C GLY A 72 -3.61 -6.02 -5.24
N ILE A 73 -2.69 -6.86 -5.74
CA ILE A 73 -2.30 -8.13 -5.09
C ILE A 73 -1.83 -7.90 -3.66
N CYS A 74 -1.04 -6.85 -3.42
CA CYS A 74 -0.52 -6.49 -2.11
C CYS A 74 -1.62 -6.27 -1.06
N THR A 75 -2.76 -5.68 -1.45
CA THR A 75 -3.94 -5.50 -0.60
C THR A 75 -4.65 -6.83 -0.36
N GLN A 76 -4.74 -7.70 -1.37
CA GLN A 76 -5.43 -8.99 -1.28
C GLN A 76 -4.69 -10.00 -0.39
N VAL A 77 -3.36 -10.06 -0.48
CA VAL A 77 -2.55 -11.04 0.27
C VAL A 77 -2.20 -10.58 1.69
N CYS A 78 -2.52 -9.33 2.07
CA CYS A 78 -2.13 -8.81 3.36
C CYS A 78 -2.97 -9.46 4.48
N PRO A 79 -2.37 -10.23 5.41
CA PRO A 79 -3.13 -10.89 6.47
C PRO A 79 -3.63 -9.92 7.54
N HIS A 80 -3.13 -8.68 7.55
CA HIS A 80 -3.53 -7.63 8.50
C HIS A 80 -4.58 -6.68 7.92
N GLY A 81 -5.09 -6.95 6.71
CA GLY A 81 -6.15 -6.15 6.09
C GLY A 81 -5.71 -4.74 5.69
N VAL A 82 -4.42 -4.54 5.42
CA VAL A 82 -3.88 -3.25 4.96
C VAL A 82 -4.29 -3.00 3.51
N LYS A 83 -4.85 -1.82 3.23
CA LYS A 83 -5.21 -1.38 1.86
C LYS A 83 -4.05 -0.56 1.28
N ILE A 84 -3.13 -1.22 0.54
CA ILE A 84 -1.92 -0.58 -0.02
C ILE A 84 -2.19 0.11 -1.35
N ALA A 85 -2.91 -0.57 -2.25
CA ALA A 85 -3.30 -0.08 -3.58
C ALA A 85 -4.73 0.46 -3.58
#